data_AF-A2BWW7-F1
#
_entry.id   AF-A2BWW7-F1
#
_cell.length_a   1.000
_cell.length_b   1.000
_cell.length_c   1.000
_cell.angle_alpha   90.00
_cell.angle_beta   90.00
_cell.angle_gamma   90.00
#
_symmetry.space_group_name_H-M   'P 1'
#
loop_
_entity.id
_entity.type
_entity.pdbx_description
1 polymer ?
#
loop_
_entity_poly.entity_id
_entity_poly.type
_entity_poly.pdbx_seq_one_letter_code
_entity_poly.pdbx_strand_id
1 'polypeptide(L)'
;MASQDYLIAIALIEQNDLRAMPLGGKEIKVNLEEKGNLNKLGEEVILNLLLRVFQRSDEGALRRVSEDKGLLLVHMHPKRMQKELPFIKSEWIRDGDTNQFLKYLGNLSKEIWTASFIKYKGIELVSIAKNDEI
;
A
#
# COMPACT_ATOMS: atom_id res chain seq x y z
N MET A 1 -12.92 -19.15 3.98
CA MET A 1 -12.01 -19.50 2.87
C MET A 1 -12.04 -18.35 1.87
N ALA A 2 -11.00 -17.53 1.83
CA ALA A 2 -10.69 -16.64 0.71
C ALA A 2 -9.40 -17.19 0.14
N SER A 3 -9.44 -17.73 -1.08
CA SER A 3 -8.29 -18.39 -1.72
C SER A 3 -7.50 -17.45 -2.64
N GLN A 4 -8.04 -16.27 -2.94
CA GLN A 4 -7.41 -15.30 -3.82
C GLN A 4 -6.63 -14.28 -3.00
N ASP A 5 -5.43 -13.98 -3.47
CA ASP A 5 -4.60 -12.93 -2.91
C ASP A 5 -5.23 -11.56 -3.15
N TYR A 6 -4.79 -10.58 -2.38
CA TYR A 6 -5.24 -9.20 -2.45
C TYR A 6 -4.11 -8.29 -2.90
N LEU A 7 -4.48 -7.27 -3.67
CA LEU A 7 -3.64 -6.11 -3.95
C LEU A 7 -4.12 -4.97 -3.05
N ILE A 8 -3.22 -4.44 -2.23
CA ILE A 8 -3.53 -3.47 -1.18
C ILE A 8 -2.70 -2.21 -1.42
N ALA A 9 -3.34 -1.06 -1.58
CA ALA A 9 -2.67 0.23 -1.52
C ALA A 9 -2.61 0.72 -0.06
N ILE A 10 -1.46 1.26 0.31
CA ILE A 10 -1.17 1.80 1.64
C ILE A 10 -0.65 3.23 1.47
N ALA A 11 -1.27 4.19 2.15
CA ALA A 11 -0.76 5.55 2.24
C ALA A 11 -0.19 5.78 3.65
N LEU A 12 1.03 6.28 3.73
CA LEU A 12 1.65 6.73 4.97
C LEU A 12 1.51 8.24 5.03
N ILE A 13 0.66 8.72 5.94
CA ILE A 13 0.33 10.14 6.06
C ILE A 13 0.35 10.60 7.52
N GLU A 14 0.37 11.90 7.70
CA GLU A 14 0.01 12.58 8.93
C GLU A 14 -1.21 13.44 8.68
N GLN A 15 -2.09 13.48 9.67
CA GLN A 15 -3.28 14.30 9.70
C GLN A 15 -3.34 14.99 11.07
N ASN A 16 -3.33 16.33 11.09
CA ASN A 16 -3.29 17.11 12.34
C ASN A 16 -2.18 16.61 13.29
N ASP A 17 -0.97 16.44 12.74
CA ASP A 17 0.24 15.95 13.43
C ASP A 17 0.15 14.52 14.01
N LEU A 18 -0.90 13.76 13.67
CA LEU A 18 -1.06 12.36 14.03
C LEU A 18 -0.83 11.46 12.82
N ARG A 19 0.00 10.43 12.97
CA ARG A 19 0.22 9.44 11.91
C ARG A 19 -1.05 8.66 11.64
N ALA A 20 -1.35 8.49 10.36
CA ALA A 20 -2.45 7.68 9.89
C ALA A 20 -2.00 6.81 8.71
N MET A 21 -2.58 5.61 8.64
CA MET A 21 -2.31 4.66 7.57
C MET A 21 -3.63 4.25 6.89
N PRO A 22 -4.16 5.07 5.96
CA PRO A 22 -5.27 4.68 5.10
C PRO A 22 -4.89 3.49 4.23
N LEU A 23 -5.83 2.56 4.08
CA LEU A 23 -5.68 1.32 3.33
C LEU A 23 -6.87 1.15 2.38
N GLY A 24 -6.60 0.62 1.19
CA GLY A 24 -7.61 0.19 0.23
C GLY A 24 -7.12 -1.08 -0.45
N GLY A 25 -8.01 -2.00 -0.80
CA GLY A 25 -7.58 -3.25 -1.42
C GLY A 25 -8.67 -3.91 -2.25
N LYS A 26 -8.23 -4.76 -3.18
CA LYS A 26 -9.10 -5.52 -4.07
C LYS A 26 -8.54 -6.93 -4.26
N GLU A 27 -9.43 -7.90 -4.41
CA GLU A 27 -9.07 -9.27 -4.77
C GLU A 27 -8.38 -9.30 -6.14
N ILE A 28 -7.32 -10.09 -6.24
CA ILE A 28 -6.61 -10.33 -7.49
C ILE A 28 -7.35 -11.43 -8.24
N LYS A 29 -8.09 -11.03 -9.28
CA LYS A 29 -8.85 -11.92 -10.18
C LYS A 29 -8.19 -12.13 -11.54
N VAL A 30 -7.01 -11.56 -11.73
CA VAL A 30 -6.23 -11.57 -12.98
C VAL A 30 -4.81 -12.04 -12.68
N ASN A 31 -4.12 -12.59 -13.68
CA ASN A 31 -2.70 -12.88 -13.54
C ASN A 31 -1.90 -11.56 -13.57
N LEU A 32 -1.19 -11.24 -12.48
CA LEU A 32 -0.40 -10.00 -12.39
C LEU A 32 0.86 -10.00 -13.27
N GLU A 33 1.34 -11.18 -13.68
CA GLU A 33 2.50 -11.32 -14.56
C GLU A 33 2.17 -10.96 -16.02
N GLU A 34 0.89 -11.02 -16.39
CA GLU A 34 0.45 -10.59 -17.71
C GLU A 34 0.64 -9.07 -17.88
N LYS A 35 1.24 -8.70 -19.01
CA LYS A 35 1.64 -7.32 -19.30
C LYS A 35 0.47 -6.35 -19.13
N GLY A 36 0.61 -5.44 -18.16
CA GLY A 36 -0.33 -4.34 -17.90
C GLY A 36 -1.43 -4.65 -16.87
N ASN A 37 -1.58 -5.89 -16.41
CA ASN A 37 -2.58 -6.22 -15.39
C ASN A 37 -2.24 -5.59 -14.03
N LEU A 38 -0.96 -5.66 -13.61
CA LEU A 38 -0.49 -4.99 -12.39
C LEU A 38 -0.78 -3.48 -12.42
N ASN A 39 -0.45 -2.80 -13.53
CA ASN A 39 -0.67 -1.36 -13.64
C ASN A 39 -2.16 -1.02 -13.58
N LYS A 40 -3.01 -1.72 -14.36
CA LYS A 40 -4.46 -1.45 -14.35
C LYS A 40 -5.09 -1.66 -12.97
N LEU A 41 -4.80 -2.79 -12.33
CA LEU A 41 -5.36 -3.08 -11.01
C LEU A 41 -4.75 -2.16 -9.94
N GLY A 42 -3.45 -1.88 -10.02
CA GLY A 42 -2.74 -0.97 -9.14
C GLY A 42 -3.30 0.46 -9.22
N GLU A 43 -3.50 0.99 -10.43
CA GLU A 43 -4.11 2.30 -10.68
C GLU A 43 -5.51 2.39 -10.05
N GLU A 44 -6.35 1.37 -10.24
CA GLU A 44 -7.69 1.33 -9.65
C GLU A 44 -7.65 1.38 -8.12
N VAL A 45 -6.81 0.54 -7.50
CA VAL A 45 -6.71 0.45 -6.03
C VAL A 45 -6.10 1.73 -5.44
N ILE A 46 -5.07 2.28 -6.09
CA ILE A 46 -4.42 3.53 -5.70
C ILE A 46 -5.39 4.71 -5.84
N LEU A 47 -6.14 4.81 -6.95
CA LEU A 47 -7.10 5.88 -7.15
C LEU A 47 -8.17 5.88 -6.06
N ASN A 48 -8.76 4.73 -5.77
CA ASN A 48 -9.76 4.59 -4.71
C ASN A 48 -9.21 5.00 -3.34
N LEU A 49 -7.95 4.64 -3.04
CA LEU A 49 -7.28 5.09 -1.82
C LEU A 49 -7.05 6.59 -1.81
N LEU A 50 -6.54 7.17 -2.90
CA LEU A 50 -6.22 8.59 -2.99
C LEU A 50 -7.49 9.45 -2.91
N LEU A 51 -8.61 9.02 -3.48
CA LEU A 51 -9.91 9.67 -3.31
C LEU A 51 -10.32 9.71 -1.83
N ARG A 52 -10.08 8.62 -1.09
CA ARG A 52 -10.34 8.58 0.36
C ARG A 52 -9.37 9.48 1.14
N VAL A 53 -8.09 9.52 0.77
CA VAL A 53 -7.11 10.44 1.38
C VAL A 53 -7.51 11.88 1.11
N PHE A 54 -7.96 12.20 -0.10
CA PHE A 54 -8.44 13.53 -0.47
C PHE A 54 -9.67 13.95 0.34
N GLN A 55 -10.65 13.06 0.51
CA GLN A 55 -11.81 13.32 1.39
C GLN A 55 -11.40 13.61 2.84
N ARG A 56 -10.37 12.94 3.36
CA ARG A 56 -9.83 13.22 4.71
C ARG A 56 -9.19 14.60 4.83
N SER A 57 -8.89 15.28 3.71
CA SER A 57 -8.40 16.65 3.76
C SER A 57 -9.44 17.63 4.30
N ASP A 58 -10.73 17.25 4.29
CA ASP A 58 -11.82 18.02 4.89
C ASP A 58 -11.69 18.09 6.44
N GLU A 59 -11.01 17.13 7.05
CA GLU A 59 -10.86 17.00 8.52
C GLU A 59 -9.60 17.71 9.05
N GLY A 60 -8.76 18.28 8.18
CA GLY A 60 -7.59 19.05 8.57
C GLY A 60 -6.37 18.87 7.67
N ALA A 61 -5.23 19.42 8.13
CA ALA A 61 -3.99 19.44 7.36
C ALA A 61 -3.46 18.01 7.15
N LEU A 62 -3.14 17.68 5.90
CA LEU A 62 -2.56 16.41 5.50
C LEU A 62 -1.13 16.57 5.00
N ARG A 63 -0.26 15.64 5.41
CA ARG A 63 1.11 15.54 4.93
C ARG A 63 1.45 14.10 4.56
N ARG A 64 2.07 13.90 3.40
CA ARG A 64 2.66 12.61 3.03
C ARG A 64 3.89 12.37 3.91
N VAL A 65 3.99 11.17 4.48
CA VAL A 65 5.13 10.73 5.29
C VAL A 65 6.06 9.88 4.44
N SER A 66 7.36 9.90 4.74
CA SER A 66 8.36 9.02 4.14
C SER A 66 8.55 9.17 2.62
N GLU A 67 8.41 10.40 2.12
CA GLU A 67 8.78 10.78 0.75
C GLU A 67 8.30 9.77 -0.32
N ASP A 68 9.23 9.13 -1.02
CA ASP A 68 9.01 8.14 -2.09
C ASP A 68 8.31 6.86 -1.62
N LYS A 69 8.38 6.55 -0.32
CA LYS A 69 7.75 5.38 0.33
C LYS A 69 6.40 5.71 0.97
N GLY A 70 5.88 6.92 0.76
CA GLY A 70 4.61 7.37 1.32
C GLY A 70 3.36 6.74 0.69
N LEU A 71 3.51 6.08 -0.47
CA LEU A 71 2.44 5.36 -1.15
C LEU A 71 2.97 4.02 -1.64
N LEU A 72 2.39 2.94 -1.14
CA LEU A 72 2.81 1.58 -1.40
C LEU A 72 1.67 0.78 -2.01
N LEU A 73 2.04 -0.23 -2.78
CA LEU A 73 1.16 -1.25 -3.31
C LEU A 73 1.70 -2.62 -2.87
N VAL A 74 0.85 -3.49 -2.35
CA VAL A 74 1.27 -4.72 -1.67
C VAL A 74 0.44 -5.90 -2.17
N HIS A 75 1.11 -6.95 -2.64
CA HIS A 75 0.48 -8.22 -2.97
C HIS A 75 0.58 -9.15 -1.76
N MET A 76 -0.57 -9.52 -1.18
CA MET A 76 -0.62 -10.26 0.09
C MET A 76 -1.71 -11.33 0.12
N HIS A 77 -1.40 -12.44 0.79
CA HIS A 77 -2.38 -13.50 1.07
C HIS A 77 -3.41 -13.04 2.12
N PRO A 78 -4.72 -13.33 1.96
CA PRO A 78 -5.80 -12.81 2.81
C PRO A 78 -5.63 -13.14 4.30
N LYS A 79 -5.09 -14.32 4.64
CA LYS A 79 -4.81 -14.69 6.04
C LYS A 79 -3.80 -13.74 6.72
N ARG A 80 -2.74 -13.34 6.01
CA ARG A 80 -1.72 -12.42 6.53
C ARG A 80 -2.28 -10.99 6.59
N MET A 81 -3.06 -10.60 5.58
CA MET A 81 -3.77 -9.32 5.57
C MET A 81 -4.69 -9.16 6.79
N GLN A 82 -5.47 -10.17 7.15
CA GLN A 82 -6.42 -10.05 8.26
C GLN A 82 -5.75 -10.10 9.64
N LYS A 83 -4.66 -10.85 9.78
CA LYS A 83 -4.02 -11.09 11.08
C LYS A 83 -2.87 -10.14 11.38
N GLU A 84 -1.99 -9.93 10.41
CA GLU A 84 -0.68 -9.29 10.62
C GLU A 84 -0.70 -7.80 10.20
N LEU A 85 -1.45 -7.44 9.16
CA LEU A 85 -1.54 -6.04 8.69
C LEU A 85 -2.06 -5.06 9.76
N PRO A 86 -3.09 -5.40 10.57
CA PRO A 86 -3.53 -4.52 11.65
C PRO A 86 -2.46 -4.31 12.73
N PHE A 87 -1.65 -5.34 13.00
CA PHE A 87 -0.56 -5.27 13.96
C PHE A 87 0.53 -4.31 13.49
N ILE A 88 1.10 -4.53 12.29
CA ILE A 88 2.17 -3.66 11.76
C ILE A 88 1.69 -2.21 11.54
N LYS A 89 0.39 -2.02 11.24
CA LYS A 89 -0.24 -0.70 11.20
C LYS A 89 -0.13 0.03 12.53
N SER A 90 -0.48 -0.67 13.61
CA SER A 90 -0.53 -0.11 14.96
C SER A 90 0.87 0.24 15.45
N GLU A 91 1.85 -0.62 15.17
CA GLU A 91 3.27 -0.36 15.46
C GLU A 91 3.76 0.89 14.73
N TRP A 92 3.56 0.98 13.41
CA TRP A 92 4.03 2.12 12.63
C TRP A 92 3.36 3.45 13.03
N ILE A 93 2.06 3.44 13.37
CA ILE A 93 1.39 4.64 13.88
C ILE A 93 2.08 5.13 15.17
N ARG A 94 2.50 4.21 16.03
CA ARG A 94 3.12 4.50 17.33
C ARG A 94 4.56 5.01 17.18
N ASP A 95 5.43 4.28 16.48
CA ASP A 95 6.87 4.61 16.40
C ASP A 95 7.24 5.50 15.20
N GLY A 96 6.54 5.38 14.07
CA GLY A 96 6.86 6.04 12.80
C GLY A 96 8.06 5.44 12.07
N ASP A 97 8.58 4.29 12.52
CA ASP A 97 9.73 3.65 11.88
C ASP A 97 9.30 2.99 10.58
N THR A 98 9.43 3.75 9.49
CA THR A 98 9.09 3.28 8.15
C THR A 98 10.02 2.18 7.66
N ASN A 99 11.28 2.14 8.11
CA ASN A 99 12.22 1.10 7.68
C ASN A 99 11.86 -0.24 8.33
N GLN A 100 11.55 -0.22 9.63
CA GLN A 100 11.08 -1.41 10.35
C GLN A 100 9.72 -1.87 9.80
N PHE A 101 8.80 -0.95 9.54
CA PHE A 101 7.51 -1.25 8.90
C PHE A 101 7.68 -1.95 7.55
N LEU A 102 8.52 -1.41 6.65
CA LEU A 102 8.76 -2.01 5.34
C LEU A 102 9.42 -3.39 5.43
N LYS A 103 10.32 -3.59 6.39
CA LYS A 103 10.94 -4.90 6.64
C LYS A 103 9.90 -5.93 7.08
N TYR A 104 9.02 -5.58 8.01
CA TYR A 104 7.94 -6.49 8.41
C TYR A 104 6.95 -6.75 7.29
N LEU A 105 6.55 -5.70 6.57
CA LEU A 105 5.63 -5.81 5.44
C LEU A 105 6.20 -6.76 4.37
N GLY A 106 7.50 -6.64 4.05
CA GLY A 106 8.18 -7.50 3.06
C GLY A 106 8.17 -8.98 3.44
N ASN A 107 8.25 -9.31 4.73
CA ASN A 107 8.15 -10.68 5.22
C ASN A 107 6.72 -11.25 5.17
N LEU A 108 5.71 -10.39 4.99
CA LEU A 108 4.30 -10.74 5.01
C LEU A 108 3.66 -10.73 3.61
N SER A 109 4.26 -10.03 2.67
CA SER A 109 3.80 -9.87 1.29
C SER A 109 4.60 -10.72 0.31
N LYS A 110 3.98 -11.05 -0.82
CA LYS A 110 4.66 -11.63 -1.98
C LYS A 110 5.54 -10.60 -2.68
N GLU A 111 5.02 -9.38 -2.84
CA GLU A 111 5.76 -8.28 -3.43
C GLU A 111 5.22 -6.93 -2.96
N ILE A 112 6.11 -5.94 -2.88
CA ILE A 112 5.81 -4.55 -2.53
C ILE A 112 6.36 -3.64 -3.61
N TRP A 113 5.52 -2.70 -4.05
CA TRP A 113 5.91 -1.62 -4.93
C TRP A 113 5.75 -0.27 -4.24
N THR A 114 6.66 0.67 -4.50
CA THR A 114 6.37 2.09 -4.31
C THR A 114 5.57 2.60 -5.51
N ALA A 115 4.62 3.49 -5.27
CA ALA A 115 3.83 4.12 -6.31
C ALA A 115 4.14 5.62 -6.37
N SER A 116 4.56 6.08 -7.54
CA SER A 116 4.84 7.50 -7.78
C SER A 116 4.11 8.00 -9.02
N PHE A 117 3.93 9.32 -9.11
CA PHE A 117 3.38 9.95 -10.30
C PHE A 117 4.52 10.54 -11.13
N ILE A 118 4.63 10.11 -12.38
CA ILE A 118 5.53 10.71 -13.36
C ILE A 118 4.70 11.52 -14.35
N LYS A 119 5.03 12.81 -14.44
CA LYS A 119 4.40 13.74 -15.38
C LYS A 119 4.39 13.14 -16.79
N TYR A 120 3.23 13.14 -17.43
CA TYR A 120 2.97 12.60 -18.78
C TYR A 120 3.09 11.07 -18.95
N LYS A 121 3.56 10.31 -17.94
CA LYS A 121 3.58 8.84 -17.98
C LYS A 121 2.49 8.21 -17.10
N GLY A 122 2.01 8.91 -16.09
CA GLY A 122 1.01 8.39 -15.15
C GLY A 122 1.67 7.77 -13.92
N ILE A 123 1.10 6.67 -13.42
CA ILE A 123 1.61 5.97 -12.24
C ILE A 123 2.81 5.11 -12.65
N GLU A 124 3.89 5.21 -11.88
CA GLU A 124 5.03 4.29 -11.94
C GLU A 124 5.05 3.44 -10.67
N LEU A 125 5.15 2.12 -10.85
CA LEU A 125 5.29 1.14 -9.79
C LEU A 125 6.70 0.58 -9.81
N VAL A 126 7.46 0.75 -8.72
CA VAL A 126 8.83 0.23 -8.58
C VAL A 126 8.87 -0.81 -7.48
N SER A 127 9.27 -2.03 -7.83
CA SER A 127 9.38 -3.13 -6.85
C SER A 127 10.52 -2.85 -5.88
N ILE A 128 10.23 -2.92 -4.58
CA ILE A 128 11.21 -2.65 -3.51
C ILE A 128 11.47 -3.85 -2.61
N ALA A 129 10.58 -4.84 -2.64
CA ALA A 129 10.75 -6.10 -1.94
C ALA A 129 9.92 -7.18 -2.63
N LYS A 130 10.52 -8.34 -2.90
CA LYS A 130 9.85 -9.51 -3.43
C LYS A 130 10.25 -10.73 -2.61
N ASN A 131 9.27 -11.56 -2.28
CA ASN A 131 9.44 -12.75 -1.48
C ASN A 131 8.92 -13.96 -2.27
N ASP A 132 9.84 -14.68 -2.90
CA ASP A 132 9.51 -15.85 -3.73
C ASP A 132 9.12 -17.08 -2.90
N GLU A 133 9.23 -17.03 -1.56
CA GLU A 133 8.89 -18.12 -0.64
C GLU A 133 7.43 -18.08 -0.14
N ILE A 134 6.64 -17.06 -0.53
CA ILE A 134 5.23 -16.83 -0.09
C ILE A 134 4.28 -16.87 -1.28
#